data_AF-A0A353A3N9-F1
#
_entry.id   AF-A0A353A3N9-F1
#
_cell.length_a   1.000
_cell.length_b   1.000
_cell.length_c   1.000
_cell.angle_alpha   90.00
_cell.angle_beta   90.00
_cell.angle_gamma   90.00
#
_symmetry.space_group_name_H-M   'P 1'
#
loop_
_entity.id
_entity.type
_entity.pdbx_description
1 polymer ?
#
loop_
_entity_poly.entity_id
_entity_poly.type
_entity_poly.pdbx_seq_one_letter_code
_entity_poly.pdbx_strand_id
1 'polypeptide(L)'
;MYQIVCNEKGSRTLAVMEEHLETIKRHNLFSDLLDSNGIVNENVLEKLRLNVRSLLNTDHPDAGLLKLCRDILFHDNMKARGLHQLILLYLDWEKDKQEGETKS
;
A
#
# COMPACT_ATOMS: atom_id res chain seq x y z
N MET A 1 0.54 13.78 4.77
CA MET A 1 -0.71 13.00 4.71
C MET A 1 -1.23 13.07 3.28
N TYR A 2 -1.51 11.94 2.70
CA TYR A 2 -2.01 11.76 1.34
C TYR A 2 -3.43 11.20 1.39
N GLN A 3 -4.17 11.32 0.29
CA GLN A 3 -5.52 10.75 0.18
C GLN A 3 -5.65 10.01 -1.15
N ILE A 4 -6.12 8.77 -1.08
CA ILE A 4 -6.43 7.97 -2.27
C ILE A 4 -7.94 7.81 -2.45
N VAL A 5 -8.37 7.70 -3.71
CA VAL A 5 -9.78 7.52 -4.09
C VAL A 5 -10.04 6.07 -4.49
N CYS A 6 -10.87 5.37 -3.73
CA CYS A 6 -11.08 3.93 -3.89
C CYS A 6 -12.24 3.55 -4.82
N ASN A 7 -13.00 4.52 -5.35
CA ASN A 7 -14.10 4.28 -6.30
C ASN A 7 -14.11 5.28 -7.46
N GLU A 8 -14.90 5.00 -8.50
CA GLU A 8 -15.06 5.89 -9.65
C GLU A 8 -15.66 7.24 -9.30
N LYS A 9 -16.57 7.27 -8.33
CA LYS A 9 -17.35 8.46 -7.97
C LYS A 9 -16.61 9.42 -7.03
N GLY A 10 -15.41 9.09 -6.55
CA GLY A 10 -14.68 9.94 -5.60
C GLY A 10 -15.17 9.88 -4.14
N SER A 11 -16.31 9.25 -3.87
CA SER A 11 -16.94 9.26 -2.54
C SER A 11 -16.33 8.31 -1.53
N ARG A 12 -15.51 7.34 -1.96
CA ARG A 12 -14.78 6.44 -1.06
C ARG A 12 -13.32 6.81 -1.10
N THR A 13 -12.80 7.26 0.03
CA THR A 13 -11.41 7.67 0.16
C THR A 13 -10.74 6.96 1.32
N LEU A 14 -9.41 6.90 1.29
CA LEU A 14 -8.57 6.46 2.39
C LEU A 14 -7.45 7.47 2.62
N ALA A 15 -7.20 7.77 3.88
CA ALA A 15 -6.09 8.61 4.31
C ALA A 15 -4.82 7.77 4.43
N VAL A 16 -3.78 8.13 3.69
CA VAL A 16 -2.49 7.45 3.70
C VAL A 16 -1.45 8.36 4.35
N MET A 17 -0.87 7.91 5.46
CA MET A 17 0.20 8.63 6.15
C MET A 17 1.56 8.24 5.59
N GLU A 18 2.58 9.09 5.80
CA GLU A 18 3.93 8.77 5.32
C GLU A 18 4.47 7.47 5.94
N GLU A 19 4.19 7.23 7.22
CA GLU A 19 4.50 5.98 7.93
C GLU A 19 3.92 4.72 7.24
N HIS A 20 2.79 4.83 6.55
CA HIS A 20 2.21 3.73 5.79
C HIS A 20 3.08 3.41 4.57
N LEU A 21 3.56 4.45 3.87
CA LEU A 21 4.43 4.33 2.69
C LEU A 21 5.83 3.82 3.09
N GLU A 22 6.36 4.28 4.22
CA GLU A 22 7.61 3.77 4.78
C GLU A 22 7.52 2.30 5.15
N THR A 23 6.39 1.88 5.75
CA THR A 23 6.14 0.47 6.08
C THR A 23 6.06 -0.38 4.81
N ILE A 24 5.37 0.10 3.77
CA ILE A 24 5.29 -0.58 2.47
C ILE A 24 6.69 -0.78 1.87
N LYS A 25 7.53 0.27 1.88
CA LYS A 25 8.92 0.22 1.40
C LYS A 25 9.76 -0.77 2.22
N ARG A 26 9.70 -0.67 3.56
CA ARG A 26 10.48 -1.50 4.49
C ARG A 26 10.23 -3.00 4.28
N HIS A 27 8.98 -3.37 4.06
CA HIS A 27 8.58 -4.77 3.85
C HIS A 27 8.51 -5.17 2.37
N ASN A 28 8.88 -4.26 1.46
CA ASN A 28 8.88 -4.48 0.03
C ASN A 28 7.55 -5.05 -0.52
N LEU A 29 6.42 -4.56 0.02
CA LEU A 29 5.11 -5.22 -0.14
C LEU A 29 4.60 -5.25 -1.58
N PHE A 30 5.09 -4.36 -2.45
CA PHE A 30 4.59 -4.20 -3.82
C PHE A 30 5.43 -4.90 -4.89
N SER A 31 6.63 -5.38 -4.56
CA SER A 31 7.50 -6.04 -5.55
C SER A 31 6.91 -7.30 -6.16
N ASP A 32 6.13 -8.06 -5.38
CA ASP A 32 5.51 -9.32 -5.83
C ASP A 32 4.05 -9.15 -6.31
N LEU A 33 3.53 -7.91 -6.35
CA LEU A 33 2.12 -7.66 -6.69
C LEU A 33 1.88 -7.30 -8.15
N LEU A 34 2.90 -6.83 -8.87
CA LEU A 34 2.76 -6.51 -10.28
C LEU A 34 2.80 -7.82 -11.06
N ASP A 35 1.64 -8.31 -11.48
CA ASP A 35 1.55 -9.34 -12.51
C ASP A 35 2.29 -8.85 -13.77
N SER A 36 2.76 -9.74 -14.66
CA SER A 36 3.54 -9.39 -15.85
C SER A 36 2.89 -8.33 -16.77
N ASN A 37 1.60 -8.02 -16.55
CA ASN A 37 0.83 -7.01 -17.27
C ASN A 37 0.55 -5.70 -16.49
N GLY A 38 0.99 -5.57 -15.24
CA GLY A 38 0.79 -4.37 -14.40
C GLY A 38 -0.65 -4.12 -13.92
N ILE A 39 -1.55 -5.10 -14.07
CA ILE A 39 -2.97 -4.95 -13.72
C ILE A 39 -3.22 -5.40 -12.28
N VAL A 40 -3.82 -4.51 -11.48
CA VAL A 40 -4.26 -4.80 -10.11
C VAL A 40 -5.73 -5.23 -10.12
N ASN A 41 -6.01 -6.44 -9.67
CA ASN A 41 -7.36 -6.98 -9.51
C ASN A 41 -7.61 -7.43 -8.05
N GLU A 42 -8.81 -7.92 -7.76
CA GLU A 42 -9.15 -8.35 -6.39
C GLU A 42 -8.32 -9.54 -5.92
N ASN A 43 -7.95 -10.47 -6.81
CA ASN A 43 -7.08 -11.60 -6.49
C ASN A 43 -5.67 -11.13 -6.04
N VAL A 44 -5.12 -10.09 -6.69
CA VAL A 44 -3.84 -9.48 -6.27
C VAL A 44 -3.97 -8.86 -4.87
N LEU A 45 -5.07 -8.19 -4.58
CA LEU A 45 -5.34 -7.65 -3.24
C LEU A 45 -5.47 -8.76 -2.18
N GLU A 46 -6.15 -9.87 -2.51
CA GLU A 46 -6.25 -11.00 -1.60
C GLU A 46 -4.90 -11.65 -1.34
N LYS A 47 -4.07 -11.85 -2.38
CA LYS A 47 -2.69 -12.33 -2.22
C LYS A 47 -1.85 -11.42 -1.33
N LEU A 48 -1.95 -10.10 -1.50
CA LEU A 48 -1.30 -9.12 -0.62
C LEU A 48 -1.73 -9.33 0.84
N ARG A 49 -3.04 -9.42 1.09
CA ARG A 49 -3.57 -9.61 2.44
C ARG A 49 -3.09 -10.92 3.07
N LEU A 50 -2.96 -11.99 2.29
CA LEU A 50 -2.41 -13.26 2.77
C LEU A 50 -0.92 -13.15 3.09
N ASN A 51 -0.13 -12.52 2.21
CA ASN A 51 1.29 -12.30 2.46
C ASN A 51 1.51 -11.50 3.75
N VAL A 52 0.79 -10.38 3.89
CA VAL A 52 0.87 -9.53 5.08
C VAL A 52 0.41 -10.26 6.34
N ARG A 53 -0.62 -11.12 6.27
CA ARG A 53 -1.01 -12.00 7.40
C ARG A 53 0.11 -12.94 7.81
N SER A 54 0.84 -13.50 6.85
CA SER A 54 2.01 -14.34 7.15
C SER A 54 3.10 -13.55 7.85
N LEU A 55 3.36 -12.30 7.45
CA LEU A 55 4.31 -11.40 8.12
C LEU A 55 3.88 -11.04 9.55
N LEU A 56 2.57 -10.94 9.80
CA LEU A 56 2.02 -10.69 11.13
C LEU A 56 2.07 -11.91 12.06
N ASN A 57 2.21 -13.12 11.52
CA ASN A 57 2.21 -14.36 12.32
C ASN A 57 3.59 -14.65 12.93
N THR A 58 4.19 -13.64 13.54
CA THR A 58 5.50 -13.67 14.21
C THR A 58 5.33 -13.31 15.69
N ASP A 59 6.24 -13.73 16.57
CA ASP A 59 6.17 -13.44 18.02
C ASP A 59 6.16 -11.92 18.33
N HIS A 60 6.77 -11.12 17.45
CA HIS A 60 6.86 -9.67 17.57
C HIS A 60 6.56 -9.00 16.22
N PRO A 61 5.26 -8.81 15.87
CA PRO A 61 4.88 -8.19 14.61
C PRO A 61 5.26 -6.71 14.58
N ASP A 62 5.65 -6.21 13.40
CA ASP A 62 5.96 -4.80 13.19
C ASP A 62 4.70 -3.93 13.42
N ALA A 63 4.85 -2.91 14.28
CA ALA A 63 3.74 -2.03 14.65
C ALA A 63 3.23 -1.18 13.48
N GLY A 64 4.11 -0.82 12.55
CA GLY A 64 3.75 -0.13 11.31
C GLY A 64 2.92 -1.02 10.40
N LEU A 65 3.27 -2.31 10.31
CA LEU A 65 2.52 -3.29 9.53
C LEU A 65 1.11 -3.50 10.10
N LEU A 66 0.98 -3.60 11.43
CA LEU A 66 -0.32 -3.68 12.12
C LEU A 66 -1.20 -2.45 11.82
N LYS A 67 -0.61 -1.26 11.83
CA LYS A 67 -1.32 -0.01 11.54
C LYS A 67 -1.73 0.09 10.08
N LEU A 68 -0.81 -0.20 9.16
CA LEU A 68 -1.08 -0.28 7.71
C LEU A 68 -2.22 -1.27 7.42
N CYS A 69 -2.24 -2.42 8.09
CA CYS A 69 -3.32 -3.39 7.98
C CYS A 69 -4.66 -2.80 8.37
N ARG A 70 -4.74 -2.21 9.57
CA ARG A 70 -5.97 -1.68 10.13
C ARG A 70 -6.51 -0.51 9.31
N ASP A 71 -5.66 0.44 8.97
CA ASP A 71 -6.09 1.70 8.39
C ASP A 71 -6.30 1.61 6.87
N ILE A 72 -5.56 0.72 6.20
CA ILE A 72 -5.50 0.66 4.73
C ILE A 72 -5.91 -0.72 4.19
N LEU A 73 -5.16 -1.78 4.48
CA LEU A 73 -5.28 -3.04 3.73
C LEU A 73 -6.58 -3.81 4.01
N PHE A 74 -7.08 -3.75 5.25
CA PHE A 74 -8.30 -4.44 5.67
C PHE A 74 -9.51 -3.52 5.77
N HIS A 75 -9.40 -2.26 5.34
CA HIS A 75 -10.54 -1.33 5.32
C HIS A 75 -11.56 -1.73 4.25
N ASP A 76 -12.86 -1.60 4.53
CA ASP A 76 -13.96 -1.87 3.59
C ASP A 76 -13.89 -1.13 2.24
N ASN A 77 -13.25 0.05 2.22
CA ASN A 77 -13.08 0.83 1.01
C ASN A 77 -11.94 0.29 0.14
N MET A 78 -11.04 -0.52 0.69
CA MET A 78 -9.91 -1.09 -0.03
C MET A 78 -10.35 -2.24 -0.93
N LYS A 79 -10.33 -1.96 -2.23
CA LYS A 79 -10.59 -2.89 -3.35
C LYS A 79 -9.47 -2.78 -4.39
N ALA A 80 -9.56 -3.51 -5.49
CA ALA A 80 -8.60 -3.45 -6.60
C ALA A 80 -8.22 -2.01 -7.00
N ARG A 81 -9.21 -1.12 -7.15
CA ARG A 81 -8.97 0.30 -7.46
C ARG A 81 -8.22 1.03 -6.33
N GLY A 82 -8.58 0.78 -5.07
CA GLY A 82 -7.89 1.35 -3.91
C GLY A 82 -6.42 0.92 -3.88
N LEU A 83 -6.14 -0.36 -4.12
CA LEU A 83 -4.78 -0.89 -4.18
C LEU A 83 -4.00 -0.28 -5.34
N HIS A 84 -4.60 -0.15 -6.52
CA HIS A 84 -3.98 0.52 -7.66
C HIS A 84 -3.61 1.97 -7.33
N GLN A 85 -4.51 2.74 -6.72
CA GLN A 85 -4.22 4.12 -6.32
C GLN A 85 -3.13 4.20 -5.24
N LEU A 86 -3.11 3.24 -4.31
CA LEU A 86 -2.06 3.16 -3.29
C LEU A 86 -0.69 2.87 -3.91
N ILE A 87 -0.61 1.99 -4.90
CA ILE A 87 0.63 1.70 -5.64
C ILE A 87 1.10 2.94 -6.39
N LEU A 88 0.20 3.63 -7.11
CA LEU A 88 0.55 4.87 -7.81
C LEU A 88 1.10 5.94 -6.85
N LEU A 89 0.43 6.14 -5.72
CA LEU A 89 0.88 7.07 -4.68
C LEU A 89 2.26 6.68 -4.14
N TYR A 90 2.49 5.40 -3.89
CA TYR A 90 3.77 4.89 -3.41
C TYR A 90 4.91 5.14 -4.41
N LEU A 91 4.68 4.87 -5.70
CA LEU A 91 5.68 5.10 -6.75
C LEU A 91 6.05 6.58 -6.87
N ASP A 92 5.06 7.48 -6.79
CA ASP A 92 5.27 8.92 -6.80
C ASP A 92 6.08 9.38 -5.59
N TRP A 93 5.71 8.92 -4.38
CA TRP A 93 6.43 9.21 -3.15
C TRP A 93 7.87 8.66 -3.15
N GLU A 94 8.08 7.45 -3.67
CA GLU A 94 9.41 6.85 -3.75
C GLU A 94 10.31 7.65 -4.69
N LYS A 95 9.75 8.10 -5.82
CA LYS A 95 10.45 8.95 -6.79
C LYS A 95 10.84 10.29 -6.17
N ASP A 96 9.92 10.96 -5.46
CA ASP A 96 10.19 12.22 -4.77
C ASP A 96 11.32 12.09 -3.73
N LYS A 97 11.34 10.99 -2.97
CA LYS A 97 12.44 10.69 -2.03
C LYS A 97 13.79 10.54 -2.73
N GLN A 98 13.85 9.82 -3.85
CA GLN A 98 15.10 9.63 -4.61
C GLN A 98 15.59 10.94 -5.26
N GLU A 99 14.69 11.77 -5.77
CA GLU A 99 15.03 13.06 -6.37
C GLU A 99 15.51 14.08 -5.30
N GLY A 100 15.01 13.98 -4.07
CA GLY A 100 15.49 14.77 -2.92
C GLY A 100 16.91 14.43 -2.46
N GLU A 101 17.30 13.15 -2.53
CA GLU A 101 18.65 12.68 -2.16
C GLU A 101 19.74 13.07 -3.19
N THR A 102 19.36 13.36 -4.43
CA THR A 102 20.32 13.73 -5.50
C THR A 102 20.64 15.24 -5.53
N LYS A 103 19.98 16.05 -4.68
CA LYS A 103 20.14 17.50 -4.62
C LYS A 103 20.79 18.05 -3.34
N SER A 104 21.30 17.19 -2.45
CA SER A 104 21.97 17.60 -1.20
C SER A 104 23.47 17.29 -1.22
#